data_AF-A0A448BSI2-F1
#
_entry.id   AF-A0A448BSI2-F1
#
_cell.length_a   1.000
_cell.length_b   1.000
_cell.length_c   1.000
_cell.angle_alpha   90.00
_cell.angle_beta   90.00
_cell.angle_gamma   90.00
#
_symmetry.space_group_name_H-M   'P 1'
#
loop_
_entity.id
_entity.type
_entity.pdbx_description
1 polymer ?
#
loop_
_entity_poly.entity_id
_entity_poly.type
_entity_poly.pdbx_seq_one_letter_code
_entity_poly.pdbx_strand_id
1 'polypeptide(L)'
;MDWKVFLLRVAVALVLGALIGAERQLRQRLTGLRTNALVSTGACLFVLMTQGVPGLAGDASRIAAYVVSGIGFLGGGVIMRDGLNVRGLNTAATLWCTAAIGVLCSMGLLLEATLGSLVVLCANILLRDIAQRLNRQDVLPASEAEQRYEVQIVCRAEDEIQVRSLMLHSLGSSDLRLQSLHSEDLDNPAKLEVRAELLGTPEAPAQLERLVSRVSLEKGVSSVRWQVFELAAD
;
A
#
# COMPACT_ATOMS: atom_id res chain seq x y z
N MET A 1 -2.69 11.63 -44.48
CA MET A 1 -2.15 10.32 -44.08
C MET A 1 -3.05 9.23 -44.65
N ASP A 2 -2.48 8.14 -45.17
CA ASP A 2 -3.27 6.98 -45.61
C ASP A 2 -4.01 6.37 -44.40
N TRP A 3 -5.31 6.09 -44.57
CA TRP A 3 -6.15 5.50 -43.53
C TRP A 3 -5.62 4.14 -43.07
N LYS A 4 -4.90 3.40 -43.94
CA LYS A 4 -4.24 2.14 -43.58
C LYS A 4 -3.13 2.36 -42.56
N VAL A 5 -2.31 3.40 -42.76
CA VAL A 5 -1.21 3.76 -41.83
C VAL A 5 -1.78 4.25 -40.51
N PHE A 6 -2.85 5.05 -40.56
CA PHE A 6 -3.56 5.48 -39.37
C PHE A 6 -4.08 4.29 -38.56
N LEU A 7 -4.81 3.37 -39.21
CA LEU A 7 -5.37 2.19 -38.57
C LEU A 7 -4.27 1.29 -37.99
N LEU A 8 -3.17 1.09 -38.73
CA LEU A 8 -2.03 0.30 -38.26
C LEU A 8 -1.42 0.90 -36.98
N ARG A 9 -1.14 2.21 -36.96
CA ARG A 9 -0.53 2.87 -35.78
C ARG A 9 -1.43 2.79 -34.55
N VAL A 10 -2.73 3.01 -34.74
CA VAL A 10 -3.72 2.91 -33.66
C VAL A 10 -3.87 1.47 -33.17
N ALA A 11 -3.91 0.49 -34.08
CA ALA A 11 -3.99 -0.92 -33.72
C ALA A 11 -2.75 -1.40 -32.95
N VAL A 12 -1.56 -0.99 -33.36
CA VAL A 12 -0.31 -1.30 -32.63
C VAL A 12 -0.31 -0.66 -31.24
N ALA A 13 -0.69 0.62 -31.12
CA ALA A 13 -0.83 1.29 -29.82
C ALA A 13 -1.81 0.55 -28.89
N LEU A 14 -2.97 0.14 -29.42
CA LEU A 14 -3.97 -0.61 -28.69
C LEU A 14 -3.42 -1.96 -28.20
N VAL A 15 -2.77 -2.72 -29.07
CA VAL A 15 -2.21 -4.05 -28.73
C VAL A 15 -1.10 -3.92 -27.70
N LEU A 16 -0.14 -3.01 -27.89
CA LEU A 16 0.96 -2.81 -26.95
C LEU A 16 0.46 -2.33 -25.57
N GLY A 17 -0.47 -1.38 -25.54
CA GLY A 17 -1.12 -0.94 -24.30
C GLY A 17 -1.93 -2.05 -23.63
N ALA A 18 -2.63 -2.88 -24.41
CA ALA A 18 -3.36 -4.04 -23.90
C ALA A 18 -2.42 -5.10 -23.32
N LEU A 19 -1.25 -5.35 -23.92
CA LEU A 19 -0.25 -6.30 -23.40
C LEU A 19 0.29 -5.86 -22.04
N ILE A 20 0.63 -4.57 -21.89
CA ILE A 20 1.03 -3.99 -20.59
C ILE A 20 -0.09 -4.13 -19.57
N GLY A 21 -1.33 -3.82 -19.97
CA GLY A 21 -2.49 -3.96 -19.10
C GLY A 21 -2.84 -5.41 -18.74
N ALA A 22 -2.58 -6.37 -19.64
CA ALA A 22 -2.82 -7.80 -19.43
C ALA A 22 -1.87 -8.37 -18.38
N GLU A 23 -0.57 -8.08 -18.49
CA GLU A 23 0.45 -8.43 -17.50
C GLU A 23 0.02 -7.95 -16.11
N ARG A 24 -0.39 -6.69 -16.02
CA ARG A 24 -0.87 -6.08 -14.80
C ARG A 24 -2.14 -6.75 -14.25
N GLN A 25 -3.12 -7.05 -15.11
CA GLN A 25 -4.38 -7.67 -14.68
C GLN A 25 -4.16 -9.09 -14.14
N LEU A 26 -3.30 -9.88 -14.80
CA LEU A 26 -2.96 -11.23 -14.37
C LEU A 26 -2.22 -11.24 -13.02
N ARG A 27 -1.31 -10.28 -12.79
CA ARG A 27 -0.47 -10.28 -11.58
C ARG A 27 -1.06 -9.54 -10.39
N GLN A 28 -1.79 -8.45 -10.60
CA GLN A 28 -2.28 -7.59 -9.51
C GLN A 28 -3.77 -7.77 -9.21
N ARG A 29 -4.49 -8.64 -9.94
CA ARG A 29 -5.95 -8.84 -9.83
C ARG A 29 -6.79 -7.55 -9.96
N LEU A 30 -6.21 -6.51 -10.57
CA LEU A 30 -6.86 -5.23 -10.84
C LEU A 30 -7.32 -5.19 -12.31
N THR A 31 -8.36 -4.42 -12.61
CA THR A 31 -8.81 -4.13 -13.98
C THR A 31 -7.79 -3.25 -14.72
N GLY A 32 -6.71 -3.86 -15.22
CA GLY A 32 -5.59 -3.17 -15.88
C GLY A 32 -5.67 -3.14 -17.41
N LEU A 33 -6.27 -4.15 -18.05
CA LEU A 33 -6.21 -4.32 -19.50
C LEU A 33 -6.90 -3.18 -20.27
N ARG A 34 -8.16 -2.90 -19.93
CA ARG A 34 -8.96 -1.87 -20.62
C ARG A 34 -8.34 -0.47 -20.44
N THR A 35 -7.88 -0.15 -19.23
CA THR A 35 -7.32 1.16 -18.91
C THR A 35 -6.05 1.45 -19.70
N ASN A 36 -5.08 0.53 -19.69
CA ASN A 36 -3.81 0.73 -20.41
C ASN A 36 -4.01 0.76 -21.93
N ALA A 37 -4.90 -0.09 -22.46
CA ALA A 37 -5.27 -0.08 -23.88
C ALA A 37 -5.86 1.28 -24.31
N LEU A 38 -6.80 1.82 -23.53
CA LEU A 38 -7.43 3.11 -23.82
C LEU A 38 -6.45 4.29 -23.66
N VAL A 39 -5.58 4.26 -22.65
CA VAL A 39 -4.58 5.31 -22.44
C VAL A 39 -3.58 5.37 -23.61
N SER A 40 -3.03 4.22 -24.04
CA SER A 40 -2.12 4.19 -25.19
C SER A 40 -2.82 4.63 -26.48
N THR A 41 -4.04 4.15 -26.70
CA THR A 41 -4.84 4.50 -27.88
C THR A 41 -5.18 5.99 -27.90
N GLY A 42 -5.64 6.55 -26.79
CA GLY A 42 -5.97 7.97 -26.67
C GLY A 42 -4.75 8.87 -26.90
N ALA A 43 -3.62 8.55 -26.29
CA ALA A 43 -2.35 9.25 -26.52
C ALA A 43 -1.95 9.22 -28.01
N CYS A 44 -2.09 8.06 -28.65
CA CYS A 44 -1.82 7.90 -30.08
C CYS A 44 -2.74 8.78 -30.94
N LEU A 45 -4.04 8.76 -30.67
CA LEU A 45 -5.05 9.53 -31.42
C LEU A 45 -4.85 11.04 -31.28
N PHE A 46 -4.56 11.54 -30.07
CA PHE A 46 -4.33 12.98 -29.86
C PHE A 46 -3.16 13.50 -30.71
N VAL A 47 -2.06 12.75 -30.79
CA VAL A 47 -0.91 13.16 -31.58
C VAL A 47 -1.12 12.89 -33.08
N LEU A 48 -1.81 11.81 -33.47
CA LEU A 48 -2.15 11.56 -34.88
C LEU A 48 -3.08 12.65 -35.46
N MET A 49 -3.93 13.27 -34.64
CA MET A 49 -4.80 14.37 -35.05
C MET A 49 -4.02 15.51 -35.72
N THR A 50 -2.81 15.82 -35.22
CA THR A 50 -1.97 16.91 -35.78
C THR A 50 -1.50 16.64 -37.20
N GLN A 51 -1.37 15.36 -37.57
CA GLN A 51 -0.97 14.92 -38.91
C GLN A 51 -2.15 14.89 -39.89
N GLY A 52 -3.39 14.91 -39.39
CA GLY A 52 -4.61 14.92 -40.18
C GLY A 52 -5.13 16.32 -40.52
N VAL A 53 -4.72 17.34 -39.76
CA VAL A 53 -5.20 18.72 -39.89
C VAL A 53 -4.12 19.60 -40.53
N PRO A 54 -4.37 20.22 -41.70
CA PRO A 54 -3.44 21.15 -42.32
C PRO A 54 -3.07 22.30 -41.38
N GLY A 55 -1.78 22.64 -41.29
CA GLY A 55 -1.27 23.70 -40.42
C GLY A 55 -0.96 23.29 -38.98
N LEU A 56 -1.36 22.08 -38.53
CA LEU A 56 -1.10 21.59 -37.17
C LEU A 56 0.09 20.62 -37.07
N ALA A 57 0.72 20.22 -38.19
CA ALA A 57 1.77 19.19 -38.17
C ALA A 57 2.96 19.51 -37.25
N GLY A 58 3.31 20.80 -37.09
CA GLY A 58 4.37 21.24 -36.18
C GLY A 58 4.02 21.15 -34.70
N ASP A 59 2.75 20.96 -34.35
CA ASP A 59 2.26 20.94 -32.97
C ASP A 59 2.34 19.55 -32.32
N ALA A 60 2.81 18.51 -33.03
CA ALA A 60 2.88 17.14 -32.52
C ALA A 60 3.62 17.06 -31.17
N SER A 61 4.76 17.74 -31.04
CA SER A 61 5.54 17.78 -29.79
C SER A 61 4.79 18.50 -28.66
N ARG A 62 4.03 19.56 -28.99
CA ARG A 62 3.22 20.30 -28.01
C ARG A 62 2.05 19.47 -27.51
N ILE A 63 1.35 18.76 -28.40
CA ILE A 63 0.26 17.85 -28.01
C ILE A 63 0.82 16.67 -27.21
N ALA A 64 1.98 16.11 -27.59
CA ALA A 64 2.65 15.08 -26.80
C ALA A 64 2.98 15.57 -25.37
N ALA A 65 3.45 16.81 -25.21
CA ALA A 65 3.66 17.40 -23.88
C ALA A 65 2.36 17.53 -23.07
N TYR A 66 1.25 17.89 -23.72
CA TYR A 66 -0.07 17.88 -23.07
C TYR A 66 -0.55 16.48 -22.68
N VAL A 67 -0.24 15.45 -23.47
CA VAL A 67 -0.49 14.05 -23.07
C VAL A 67 0.29 13.70 -21.81
N VAL A 68 1.59 14.01 -21.75
CA VAL A 68 2.44 13.77 -20.57
C VAL A 68 1.85 14.45 -19.32
N SER A 69 1.45 15.71 -19.44
CA SER A 69 0.81 16.47 -18.37
C SER A 69 -0.55 15.87 -17.96
N GLY A 70 -1.39 15.52 -18.93
CA GLY A 70 -2.72 14.95 -18.68
C GLY A 70 -2.68 13.59 -17.96
N ILE A 71 -1.68 12.76 -18.25
CA ILE A 71 -1.49 11.50 -17.49
C ILE A 71 -1.05 11.79 -16.05
N GLY A 72 -0.33 12.88 -15.78
CA GLY A 72 -0.03 13.32 -14.42
C GLY A 72 -1.31 13.54 -13.59
N PHE A 73 -2.32 14.17 -14.18
CA PHE A 73 -3.64 14.36 -13.54
C PHE A 73 -4.36 13.03 -13.28
N LEU A 74 -4.42 12.13 -14.27
CA LEU A 74 -4.99 10.79 -14.08
C LEU A 74 -4.23 9.96 -13.05
N GLY A 75 -2.90 10.12 -13.00
CA GLY A 75 -2.00 9.53 -12.02
C GLY A 75 -2.36 9.92 -10.59
N GLY A 76 -2.61 11.21 -10.35
CA GLY A 76 -3.10 11.71 -9.06
C GLY A 76 -4.43 11.08 -8.65
N GLY A 77 -5.34 10.85 -9.61
CA GLY A 77 -6.64 10.22 -9.36
C GLY A 77 -6.59 8.72 -9.01
N VAL A 78 -5.53 8.02 -9.39
CA VAL A 78 -5.35 6.59 -9.04
C VAL A 78 -4.46 6.35 -7.82
N ILE A 79 -3.74 7.38 -7.35
CA ILE A 79 -2.94 7.32 -6.13
C ILE A 79 -3.84 7.62 -4.95
N MET A 80 -4.10 6.61 -4.13
CA MET A 80 -4.93 6.73 -2.93
C MET A 80 -4.07 6.54 -1.69
N ARG A 81 -4.24 7.44 -0.73
CA ARG A 81 -3.61 7.35 0.59
C ARG A 81 -4.62 6.82 1.59
N ASP A 82 -4.25 5.75 2.29
CA ASP A 82 -5.02 5.13 3.35
C ASP A 82 -4.15 5.09 4.61
N GLY A 83 -4.35 6.09 5.48
CA GLY A 83 -3.45 6.36 6.62
C GLY A 83 -2.01 6.64 6.18
N LEU A 84 -1.08 5.79 6.62
CA LEU A 84 0.34 5.82 6.23
C LEU A 84 0.62 5.08 4.92
N ASN A 85 -0.32 4.30 4.40
CA ASN A 85 -0.09 3.47 3.22
C ASN A 85 -0.51 4.22 1.94
N VAL A 86 0.38 4.27 0.94
CA VAL A 86 0.09 4.85 -0.37
C VAL A 86 -0.08 3.74 -1.40
N ARG A 87 -1.28 3.65 -1.98
CA ARG A 87 -1.62 2.69 -3.02
C ARG A 87 -1.69 3.38 -4.37
N GLY A 88 -1.38 2.64 -5.44
CA GLY A 88 -1.57 3.12 -6.81
C GLY A 88 -0.35 3.79 -7.47
N LEU A 89 0.78 3.95 -6.78
CA LEU A 89 2.02 4.50 -7.36
C LEU A 89 2.48 3.75 -8.61
N ASN A 90 2.57 2.42 -8.54
CA ASN A 90 2.94 1.60 -9.71
C ASN A 90 1.89 1.68 -10.83
N THR A 91 0.62 1.90 -10.48
CA THR A 91 -0.45 2.13 -11.47
C THR A 91 -0.20 3.40 -12.23
N ALA A 92 0.04 4.51 -11.53
CA ALA A 92 0.31 5.80 -12.14
C ALA A 92 1.55 5.72 -13.05
N ALA A 93 2.63 5.12 -12.57
CA ALA A 93 3.86 4.93 -13.36
C ALA A 93 3.61 4.08 -14.62
N THR A 94 2.86 2.98 -14.52
CA THR A 94 2.55 2.12 -15.69
C THR A 94 1.70 2.86 -16.71
N LEU A 95 0.70 3.64 -16.28
CA LEU A 95 -0.14 4.44 -17.18
C LEU A 95 0.69 5.53 -17.89
N TRP A 96 1.62 6.16 -17.17
CA TRP A 96 2.54 7.14 -17.72
C TRP A 96 3.41 6.56 -18.84
N CYS A 97 4.05 5.41 -18.59
CA CYS A 97 4.82 4.71 -19.60
C CYS A 97 3.95 4.30 -20.80
N THR A 98 2.74 3.77 -20.54
CA THR A 98 1.82 3.29 -21.59
C THR A 98 1.36 4.41 -22.53
N ALA A 99 1.17 5.62 -22.00
CA ALA A 99 0.87 6.79 -22.83
C ALA A 99 2.03 7.17 -23.74
N ALA A 100 3.27 7.11 -23.24
CA ALA A 100 4.47 7.35 -24.06
C ALA A 100 4.55 6.38 -25.25
N ILE A 101 4.15 5.12 -25.06
CA ILE A 101 4.08 4.12 -26.15
C ILE A 101 3.07 4.53 -27.22
N GLY A 102 1.92 5.05 -26.81
CA GLY A 102 0.90 5.58 -27.73
C GLY A 102 1.44 6.74 -28.56
N VAL A 103 2.19 7.65 -27.92
CA VAL A 103 2.87 8.76 -28.60
C VAL A 103 3.91 8.24 -29.59
N LEU A 104 4.77 7.28 -29.24
CA LEU A 104 5.72 6.68 -30.17
C LEU A 104 5.03 6.05 -31.39
N CYS A 105 3.94 5.31 -31.16
CA CYS A 105 3.13 4.74 -32.25
C CYS A 105 2.58 5.82 -33.19
N SER A 106 2.14 6.96 -32.65
CA SER A 106 1.59 8.08 -33.44
C SER A 106 2.64 8.69 -34.39
N MET A 107 3.91 8.69 -33.97
CA MET A 107 5.03 9.23 -34.74
C MET A 107 5.56 8.22 -35.77
N GLY A 108 5.02 7.00 -35.80
CA GLY A 108 5.49 5.93 -36.68
C GLY A 108 6.70 5.17 -36.17
N LEU A 109 7.14 5.46 -34.93
CA LEU A 109 8.27 4.82 -34.25
C LEU A 109 7.83 3.47 -33.65
N LEU A 110 7.41 2.55 -34.52
CA LEU A 110 6.80 1.27 -34.10
C LEU A 110 7.80 0.32 -33.45
N LEU A 111 9.06 0.35 -33.90
CA LEU A 111 10.12 -0.46 -33.31
C LEU A 111 10.44 0.02 -31.89
N GLU A 112 10.58 1.33 -31.71
CA GLU A 112 10.83 2.00 -30.43
C GLU A 112 9.65 1.80 -29.48
N ALA A 113 8.42 1.90 -29.97
CA ALA A 113 7.22 1.58 -29.19
C ALA A 113 7.21 0.14 -28.69
N THR A 114 7.62 -0.81 -29.55
CA THR A 114 7.68 -2.23 -29.21
C THR A 114 8.79 -2.52 -28.20
N LEU A 115 10.00 -1.99 -28.41
CA LEU A 115 11.12 -2.11 -27.47
C LEU A 115 10.80 -1.46 -26.13
N GLY A 116 10.22 -0.26 -26.14
CA GLY A 116 9.75 0.42 -24.94
C GLY A 116 8.71 -0.40 -24.18
N SER A 117 7.76 -1.02 -24.89
CA SER A 117 6.76 -1.91 -24.28
C SER A 117 7.41 -3.10 -23.59
N LEU A 118 8.40 -3.72 -24.25
CA LEU A 118 9.13 -4.85 -23.70
C LEU A 118 9.91 -4.45 -22.44
N VAL A 119 10.57 -3.28 -22.45
CA VAL A 119 11.28 -2.75 -21.28
C VAL A 119 10.32 -2.51 -20.12
N VAL A 120 9.15 -1.90 -20.37
CA VAL A 120 8.13 -1.68 -19.33
C VAL A 120 7.63 -3.00 -18.75
N LEU A 121 7.34 -3.98 -19.60
CA LEU A 121 6.94 -5.33 -19.16
C LEU A 121 8.04 -6.01 -18.33
N CYS A 122 9.29 -5.98 -18.80
CA CYS A 122 10.43 -6.54 -18.08
C CYS A 122 10.63 -5.85 -16.72
N ALA A 123 10.52 -4.51 -16.66
CA ALA A 123 10.64 -3.75 -15.43
C ALA A 123 9.53 -4.14 -14.43
N ASN A 124 8.27 -4.21 -14.88
CA ASN A 124 7.14 -4.62 -14.04
C ASN A 124 7.31 -6.02 -13.45
N ILE A 125 7.90 -6.95 -14.21
CA ILE A 125 8.13 -8.33 -13.77
C ILE A 125 9.36 -8.42 -12.85
N LEU A 126 10.52 -7.97 -13.33
CA LEU A 126 11.81 -8.16 -12.66
C LEU A 126 11.93 -7.32 -11.39
N LEU A 127 11.55 -6.04 -11.44
CA LEU A 127 11.70 -5.15 -10.28
C LEU A 127 10.80 -5.57 -9.13
N ARG A 128 9.64 -6.17 -9.41
CA ARG A 128 8.79 -6.72 -8.36
C ARG A 128 9.48 -7.88 -7.66
N ASP A 129 10.06 -8.83 -8.41
CA ASP A 129 10.73 -9.98 -7.82
C ASP A 129 12.00 -9.55 -7.05
N ILE A 130 12.72 -8.54 -7.55
CA ILE A 130 13.86 -7.93 -6.85
C ILE A 130 13.40 -7.22 -5.56
N ALA A 131 12.34 -6.41 -5.63
CA ALA A 131 11.79 -5.73 -4.46
C ALA A 131 11.30 -6.73 -3.41
N GLN A 132 10.70 -7.84 -3.83
CA GLN A 132 10.31 -8.91 -2.91
C GLN A 132 11.52 -9.60 -2.27
N ARG A 133 12.63 -9.78 -3.01
CA ARG A 133 13.87 -10.35 -2.47
C ARG A 133 14.58 -9.39 -1.51
N LEU A 134 14.63 -8.11 -1.83
CA LEU A 134 15.19 -7.06 -0.96
C LEU A 134 14.35 -6.91 0.31
N ASN A 135 13.03 -6.82 0.18
CA ASN A 135 12.16 -6.76 1.35
C ASN A 135 12.24 -8.03 2.20
N ARG A 136 12.57 -9.18 1.60
CA ARG A 136 12.85 -10.43 2.34
C ARG A 136 14.21 -10.42 3.07
N GLN A 137 15.13 -9.53 2.69
CA GLN A 137 16.41 -9.32 3.37
C GLN A 137 16.31 -8.23 4.47
N ASP A 138 15.41 -7.26 4.32
CA ASP A 138 15.10 -6.25 5.35
C ASP A 138 14.07 -6.73 6.39
N VAL A 139 13.59 -7.97 6.28
CA VAL A 139 13.08 -8.68 7.46
C VAL A 139 14.30 -9.09 8.30
N LEU A 140 14.83 -8.14 9.07
CA LEU A 140 15.19 -8.48 10.45
C LEU A 140 13.97 -9.27 10.97
N PRO A 141 14.12 -10.53 11.37
CA PRO A 141 12.99 -11.32 11.82
C PRO A 141 12.24 -10.47 12.84
N ALA A 142 10.93 -10.31 12.65
CA ALA A 142 10.05 -9.66 13.63
C ALA A 142 10.27 -10.22 15.05
N SER A 143 10.95 -11.36 15.19
CA SER A 143 11.59 -11.89 16.39
C SER A 143 12.37 -10.89 17.25
N GLU A 144 12.90 -9.78 16.70
CA GLU A 144 13.59 -8.73 17.49
C GLU A 144 12.87 -7.38 17.50
N ALA A 145 11.80 -7.20 16.70
CA ALA A 145 11.00 -6.00 16.76
C ALA A 145 10.10 -6.10 18.00
N GLU A 146 10.52 -5.47 19.10
CA GLU A 146 9.70 -5.37 20.30
C GLU A 146 8.34 -4.73 19.93
N GLN A 147 7.26 -5.49 20.09
CA GLN A 147 5.88 -5.04 19.87
C GLN A 147 5.34 -4.41 21.15
N ARG A 148 4.51 -3.38 20.97
CA ARG A 148 3.82 -2.73 22.09
C ARG A 148 2.48 -3.43 22.32
N TYR A 149 2.28 -3.89 23.54
CA TYR A 149 1.05 -4.50 24.00
C TYR A 149 0.40 -3.58 25.03
N GLU A 150 -0.92 -3.56 25.06
CA GLU A 150 -1.67 -2.87 26.11
C GLU A 150 -2.59 -3.87 26.80
N VAL A 151 -2.59 -3.85 28.13
CA VAL A 151 -3.50 -4.63 28.97
C VAL A 151 -4.36 -3.65 29.76
N GLN A 152 -5.68 -3.82 29.64
CA GLN A 152 -6.70 -3.03 30.33
C GLN A 152 -7.49 -3.94 31.25
N ILE A 153 -7.61 -3.58 32.52
CA ILE A 153 -8.39 -4.31 33.52
C ILE A 153 -9.37 -3.36 34.16
N VAL A 154 -10.66 -3.69 34.12
CA VAL A 154 -11.66 -2.94 34.89
C VAL A 154 -11.94 -3.68 36.18
N CYS A 155 -11.59 -3.07 37.31
CA CYS A 155 -11.81 -3.62 38.64
C CYS A 155 -12.60 -2.67 39.53
N ARG A 156 -12.96 -3.13 40.72
CA ARG A 156 -13.52 -2.26 41.76
C ARG A 156 -12.44 -1.31 42.28
N ALA A 157 -12.84 -0.12 42.68
CA ALA A 157 -11.91 0.87 43.23
C ALA A 157 -11.18 0.37 44.49
N GLU A 158 -11.86 -0.41 45.34
CA GLU A 158 -11.29 -1.04 46.54
C GLU A 158 -10.18 -2.07 46.25
N ASP A 159 -10.20 -2.67 45.05
CA ASP A 159 -9.30 -3.76 44.65
C ASP A 159 -8.10 -3.28 43.81
N GLU A 160 -7.99 -1.97 43.55
CA GLU A 160 -6.95 -1.39 42.67
C GLU A 160 -5.53 -1.84 43.04
N ILE A 161 -5.17 -1.68 44.32
CA ILE A 161 -3.83 -1.96 44.82
C ILE A 161 -3.50 -3.44 44.64
N GLN A 162 -4.49 -4.31 44.87
CA GLN A 162 -4.36 -5.75 44.70
C GLN A 162 -4.15 -6.13 43.23
N VAL A 163 -4.96 -5.55 42.32
CA VAL A 163 -4.87 -5.80 40.87
C VAL A 163 -3.54 -5.30 40.30
N ARG A 164 -3.11 -4.09 40.68
CA ARG A 164 -1.80 -3.53 40.28
C ARG A 164 -0.65 -4.40 40.76
N SER A 165 -0.68 -4.83 42.01
CA SER A 165 0.35 -5.72 42.58
C SER A 165 0.40 -7.05 41.85
N LEU A 166 -0.76 -7.67 41.58
CA LEU A 166 -0.86 -8.93 40.86
C LEU A 166 -0.32 -8.83 39.43
N MET A 167 -0.60 -7.72 38.73
CA MET A 167 -0.08 -7.46 37.39
C MET A 167 1.45 -7.34 37.42
N LEU A 168 1.99 -6.48 38.29
CA LEU A 168 3.44 -6.28 38.42
C LEU A 168 4.17 -7.58 38.75
N HIS A 169 3.61 -8.40 39.65
CA HIS A 169 4.19 -9.68 40.02
C HIS A 169 4.13 -10.70 38.88
N SER A 170 3.09 -10.67 38.05
CA SER A 170 2.94 -11.56 36.90
C SER A 170 3.88 -11.18 35.74
N LEU A 171 4.23 -9.90 35.60
CA LEU A 171 5.16 -9.39 34.59
C LEU A 171 6.64 -9.61 34.96
N GLY A 172 6.99 -9.71 36.25
CA GLY A 172 8.38 -9.85 36.71
C GLY A 172 9.11 -11.14 36.30
N SER A 173 8.42 -12.09 35.66
CA SER A 173 8.98 -13.38 35.21
C SER A 173 8.92 -13.58 33.68
N SER A 174 8.55 -12.53 32.94
CA SER A 174 8.28 -12.59 31.50
C SER A 174 9.28 -11.79 30.66
N ASP A 175 9.34 -12.07 29.36
CA ASP A 175 10.10 -11.28 28.38
C ASP A 175 9.38 -9.96 28.02
N LEU A 176 8.37 -9.60 28.81
CA LEU A 176 7.61 -8.36 28.71
C LEU A 176 8.23 -7.31 29.65
N ARG A 177 8.54 -6.15 29.10
CA ARG A 177 8.97 -4.97 29.85
C ARG A 177 7.79 -4.04 30.04
N LEU A 178 7.52 -3.66 31.28
CA LEU A 178 6.52 -2.64 31.60
C LEU A 178 7.07 -1.26 31.24
N GLN A 179 6.37 -0.54 30.35
CA GLN A 179 6.66 0.86 30.05
C GLN A 179 5.92 1.81 30.97
N SER A 180 4.63 1.53 31.20
CA SER A 180 3.78 2.42 31.98
C SER A 180 2.63 1.66 32.65
N LEU A 181 2.18 2.14 33.81
CA LEU A 181 1.09 1.53 34.58
C LEU A 181 0.27 2.64 35.28
N HIS A 182 -0.94 2.87 34.81
CA HIS A 182 -1.82 3.92 35.29
C HIS A 182 -3.19 3.36 35.69
N SER A 183 -3.88 4.09 36.55
CA SER A 183 -5.25 3.79 36.95
C SER A 183 -6.11 5.02 36.66
N GLU A 184 -7.27 4.84 36.05
CA GLU A 184 -8.21 5.90 35.72
C GLU A 184 -9.61 5.54 36.24
N ASP A 185 -10.25 6.48 36.93
CA ASP A 185 -11.63 6.31 37.39
C ASP A 185 -12.58 6.26 36.18
N LEU A 186 -13.56 5.36 36.24
CA LEU A 186 -14.62 5.29 35.23
C LEU A 186 -15.83 6.14 35.66
N ASP A 187 -16.77 6.35 34.74
CA ASP A 187 -18.05 7.04 35.01
C ASP A 187 -18.81 6.47 36.23
N ASN A 188 -18.59 5.18 36.54
CA ASN A 188 -19.09 4.55 37.75
C ASN A 188 -18.01 4.66 38.86
N PRO A 189 -18.24 5.43 39.93
CA PRO A 189 -17.25 5.65 41.00
C PRO A 189 -16.88 4.39 41.79
N ALA A 190 -17.63 3.29 41.67
CA ALA A 190 -17.28 2.01 42.27
C ALA A 190 -16.25 1.21 41.44
N LYS A 191 -15.90 1.68 40.23
CA LYS A 191 -15.03 0.99 39.28
C LYS A 191 -13.96 1.91 38.72
N LEU A 192 -12.81 1.33 38.41
CA LEU A 192 -11.72 1.99 37.72
C LEU A 192 -11.07 1.06 36.70
N GLU A 193 -10.37 1.63 35.75
CA GLU A 193 -9.54 0.93 34.77
C GLU A 193 -8.08 1.01 35.16
N VAL A 194 -7.42 -0.14 35.29
CA VAL A 194 -5.96 -0.24 35.38
C VAL A 194 -5.42 -0.57 33.99
N ARG A 195 -4.53 0.29 33.48
CA ARG A 195 -3.93 0.16 32.15
C ARG A 195 -2.42 0.01 32.26
N ALA A 196 -1.89 -1.00 31.57
CA ALA A 196 -0.47 -1.22 31.43
C ALA A 196 -0.03 -1.28 29.98
N GLU A 197 1.01 -0.53 29.66
CA GLU A 197 1.70 -0.60 28.38
C GLU A 197 2.96 -1.44 28.55
N LEU A 198 3.07 -2.46 27.71
CA LEU A 198 4.09 -3.48 27.75
C LEU A 198 4.82 -3.52 26.42
N LEU A 199 6.08 -3.93 26.46
CA LEU A 199 6.92 -4.04 25.29
C LEU A 199 7.59 -5.41 25.31
N GLY A 200 7.48 -6.19 24.23
CA GLY A 200 7.98 -7.56 24.21
C GLY A 200 8.02 -8.18 22.82
N THR A 201 8.54 -9.40 22.72
CA THR A 201 8.70 -10.10 21.43
C THR A 201 7.35 -10.63 20.89
N PRO A 202 7.27 -11.04 19.62
CA PRO A 202 6.06 -11.65 19.05
C PRO A 202 5.64 -12.98 19.70
N GLU A 203 6.50 -13.59 20.52
CA GLU A 203 6.21 -14.83 21.27
C GLU A 203 5.53 -14.54 22.64
N ALA A 204 5.46 -13.27 23.03
CA ALA A 204 4.85 -12.82 24.28
C ALA A 204 3.32 -13.02 24.44
N PRO A 205 2.48 -13.24 23.40
CA PRO A 205 1.05 -13.48 23.58
C PRO A 205 0.73 -14.63 24.54
N ALA A 206 1.50 -15.72 24.52
CA ALA A 206 1.30 -16.85 25.44
C ALA A 206 1.52 -16.46 26.92
N GLN A 207 2.34 -15.45 27.18
CA GLN A 207 2.60 -14.91 28.52
C GLN A 207 1.48 -13.94 28.94
N LEU A 208 1.02 -13.08 28.01
CA LEU A 208 -0.13 -12.20 28.20
C LEU A 208 -1.41 -12.98 28.52
N GLU A 209 -1.67 -14.07 27.80
CA GLU A 209 -2.85 -14.93 28.05
C GLU A 209 -2.85 -15.53 29.46
N ARG A 210 -1.67 -15.91 29.99
CA ARG A 210 -1.56 -16.41 31.38
C ARG A 210 -1.84 -15.30 32.40
N LEU A 211 -1.30 -14.11 32.16
CA LEU A 211 -1.55 -12.94 33.02
C LEU A 211 -3.06 -12.63 33.04
N VAL A 212 -3.68 -12.51 31.87
CA VAL A 212 -5.10 -12.22 31.70
C VAL A 212 -5.97 -13.29 32.38
N SER A 213 -5.64 -14.57 32.19
CA SER A 213 -6.37 -15.68 32.81
C SER A 213 -6.31 -15.62 34.34
N ARG A 214 -5.15 -15.31 34.91
CA ARG A 214 -4.96 -15.22 36.36
C ARG A 214 -5.70 -14.02 36.95
N VAL A 215 -5.53 -12.85 36.36
CA VAL A 215 -6.18 -11.61 36.80
C VAL A 215 -7.70 -11.73 36.69
N SER A 216 -8.22 -12.38 35.65
CA SER A 216 -9.66 -12.55 35.46
C SER A 216 -10.33 -13.41 36.54
N LEU A 217 -9.57 -14.13 37.36
CA LEU A 217 -10.11 -14.93 38.48
C LEU A 217 -10.24 -14.15 39.79
N GLU A 218 -9.71 -12.92 39.86
CA GLU A 218 -9.82 -12.08 41.04
C GLU A 218 -11.26 -11.55 41.21
N LYS A 219 -11.79 -11.64 42.43
CA LYS A 219 -13.20 -11.28 42.73
C LYS A 219 -13.54 -9.82 42.40
N GLY A 220 -12.54 -8.94 42.43
CA GLY A 220 -12.65 -7.52 42.14
C GLY A 220 -12.67 -7.16 40.66
N VAL A 221 -12.33 -8.11 39.78
CA VAL A 221 -12.15 -7.86 38.35
C VAL A 221 -13.46 -8.09 37.60
N SER A 222 -13.86 -7.13 36.79
CA SER A 222 -15.09 -7.19 35.98
C SER A 222 -14.83 -7.42 34.50
N SER A 223 -13.69 -6.95 33.97
CA SER A 223 -13.23 -7.27 32.62
C SER A 223 -11.71 -7.19 32.53
N VAL A 224 -11.15 -7.96 31.59
CA VAL A 224 -9.75 -7.88 31.19
C VAL A 224 -9.70 -7.90 29.67
N ARG A 225 -8.91 -7.02 29.07
CA ARG A 225 -8.66 -6.95 27.63
C ARG A 225 -7.17 -6.77 27.40
N TRP A 226 -6.66 -7.36 26.33
CA TRP A 226 -5.34 -7.02 25.81
C TRP A 226 -5.39 -6.83 24.30
N GLN A 227 -4.50 -5.99 23.77
CA GLN A 227 -4.39 -5.73 22.33
C GLN A 227 -2.94 -5.43 21.95
N VAL A 228 -2.59 -5.72 20.69
CA VAL A 228 -1.30 -5.36 20.10
C VAL A 228 -1.45 -4.03 19.39
N PHE A 229 -0.58 -3.08 19.70
CA PHE A 229 -0.43 -1.85 18.92
C PHE A 229 0.71 -2.07 17.93
N GLU A 230 0.38 -2.12 16.64
CA GLU A 230 1.41 -1.94 15.61
C GLU A 230 2.01 -0.55 15.81
N LEU A 231 3.34 -0.50 16.03
CA LEU A 231 4.10 0.75 16.02
C LEU A 231 3.69 1.50 14.74
N ALA A 232 2.98 2.61 14.90
CA ALA A 232 2.89 3.59 13.85
C ALA A 232 4.33 3.95 13.51
N ALA A 233 4.78 3.58 12.30
CA ALA A 233 6.03 4.08 11.78
C ALA A 233 5.85 5.58 11.59
N ASP A 234 6.30 6.35 12.58
CA ASP A 234 6.42 7.82 12.50
C ASP A 234 7.36 8.23 11.37
#